data_AF-A0A0C3G2I3-F1
#
_entry.id   AF-A0A0C3G2I3-F1
#
_cell.length_a   1.000
_cell.length_b   1.000
_cell.length_c   1.000
_cell.angle_alpha   90.00
_cell.angle_beta   90.00
_cell.angle_gamma   90.00
#
_symmetry.space_group_name_H-M   'P 1'
#
loop_
_entity.id
_entity.type
_entity.pdbx_description
1 polymer ?
#
loop_
_entity_poly.entity_id
_entity_poly.type
_entity_poly.pdbx_seq_one_letter_code
_entity_poly.pdbx_strand_id
1 'polypeptide(L)'
;MHHCLYISEIVSTIMNFTMGKGNEGTVANFAIAYHAFQEPALDVLWRAHFTLEPLIKCMPDDLWEVVDSNVEEQRLRFRRPMVVTDFTRWKYYAPRIRCLPHRVERSFTYIDLEVINAVGLEPSLRLPNLRQIFWAPWNDDTYVRRYQSFYWICGDAFQHHLRGR
;
A
#
# COMPACT_ATOMS: atom_id res chain seq x y z
N MET A 1 14.58 -3.03 29.58
CA MET A 1 13.60 -3.70 28.68
C MET A 1 13.66 -5.19 28.90
N HIS A 2 12.51 -5.85 29.04
CA HIS A 2 12.43 -7.30 29.28
C HIS A 2 12.89 -8.09 28.04
N HIS A 3 13.60 -9.20 28.22
CA HIS A 3 14.25 -9.95 27.14
C HIS A 3 13.26 -10.42 26.05
N CYS A 4 12.02 -10.72 26.43
CA CYS A 4 10.97 -11.12 25.48
C CYS A 4 10.61 -10.04 24.45
N LEU A 5 10.88 -8.75 24.73
CA LEU A 5 10.64 -7.67 23.79
C LEU A 5 11.72 -7.57 22.70
N TYR A 6 12.79 -8.35 22.77
CA TYR A 6 13.75 -8.47 21.66
C TYR A 6 13.33 -9.54 20.65
N ILE A 7 12.30 -10.34 20.95
CA ILE A 7 11.79 -11.37 20.06
C ILE A 7 10.80 -10.72 19.09
N SER A 8 11.20 -10.64 17.82
CA SER A 8 10.43 -9.96 16.77
C SER A 8 9.00 -10.48 16.65
N GLU A 9 8.79 -11.79 16.83
CA GLU A 9 7.50 -12.46 16.73
C GLU A 9 6.53 -12.03 17.83
N ILE A 10 7.04 -11.86 19.05
CA ILE A 10 6.24 -11.39 20.19
C ILE A 10 5.81 -9.96 19.95
N VAL A 11 6.75 -9.12 19.52
CA VAL A 11 6.51 -7.70 19.22
C VAL A 11 5.48 -7.57 18.08
N SER A 12 5.67 -8.29 16.97
CA SER A 12 4.71 -8.31 15.86
C SER A 12 3.34 -8.82 16.30
N THR A 13 3.26 -9.81 17.19
CA THR A 13 1.97 -10.33 17.70
C THR A 13 1.23 -9.26 18.49
N ILE A 14 1.92 -8.54 19.40
CA ILE A 14 1.35 -7.43 20.17
C ILE A 14 0.85 -6.34 19.21
N MET A 15 1.68 -5.94 18.25
CA MET A 15 1.34 -4.88 17.29
C MET A 15 0.15 -5.26 16.41
N ASN A 16 0.08 -6.50 15.92
CA ASN A 16 -1.08 -6.99 15.15
C ASN A 16 -2.36 -6.92 15.98
N PHE A 17 -2.30 -7.28 17.27
CA PHE A 17 -3.44 -7.15 18.17
C PHE A 17 -3.85 -5.69 18.37
N THR A 18 -2.89 -4.76 18.46
CA THR A 18 -3.15 -3.32 18.54
C THR A 18 -3.78 -2.76 17.26
N MET A 19 -3.29 -3.16 16.09
CA MET A 19 -3.88 -2.82 14.78
C MET A 19 -5.33 -3.27 14.66
N GLY A 20 -5.63 -4.50 15.10
CA GLY A 20 -7.00 -5.03 15.09
C GLY A 20 -8.01 -4.24 15.94
N LYS A 21 -7.52 -3.35 16.80
CA LYS A 21 -8.34 -2.42 17.61
C LYS A 21 -8.44 -1.01 17.02
N GLY A 22 -7.91 -0.77 15.81
CA GLY A 22 -7.90 0.56 15.18
C GLY A 22 -6.96 1.56 15.85
N ASN A 23 -5.83 1.08 16.39
CA ASN A 23 -4.82 1.90 17.06
C ASN A 23 -3.52 1.97 16.24
N GLU A 24 -3.62 2.30 14.96
CA GLU A 24 -2.49 2.40 14.04
C GLU A 24 -1.45 3.41 14.54
N GLY A 25 -1.91 4.53 15.12
CA GLY A 25 -1.04 5.55 15.71
C GLY A 25 -0.16 5.01 16.83
N THR A 26 -0.65 4.06 17.63
CA THR A 26 0.15 3.41 18.68
C THR A 26 1.26 2.55 18.08
N VAL A 27 0.97 1.82 17.00
CA VAL A 27 1.98 1.00 16.31
C VAL A 27 3.01 1.89 15.60
N ALA A 28 2.59 3.02 15.02
CA ALA A 28 3.50 4.02 14.48
C ALA A 28 4.43 4.60 15.58
N ASN A 29 3.89 4.87 16.76
CA ASN A 29 4.68 5.31 17.91
C ASN A 29 5.71 4.26 18.34
N PHE A 30 5.40 2.96 18.27
CA PHE A 30 6.39 1.92 18.52
C PHE A 30 7.54 1.95 17.50
N ALA A 31 7.25 2.23 16.22
CA ALA A 31 8.26 2.28 15.17
C ALA A 31 9.31 3.39 15.42
N ILE A 32 8.88 4.52 15.98
CA ILE A 32 9.75 5.68 16.25
C ILE A 32 10.38 5.64 17.66
N ALA A 33 9.79 4.92 18.62
CA ALA A 33 10.23 4.92 20.00
C ALA A 33 11.53 4.13 20.23
N TYR A 34 11.75 3.05 19.47
CA TYR A 34 12.94 2.21 19.65
C TYR A 34 13.35 1.51 18.36
N HIS A 35 14.65 1.53 18.03
CA HIS A 35 15.19 0.92 16.81
C HIS A 35 14.87 -0.59 16.72
N ALA A 36 14.84 -1.31 17.85
CA ALA A 36 14.49 -2.73 17.87
C ALA A 36 13.03 -3.02 17.48
N PHE A 37 12.14 -2.03 17.59
CA PHE A 37 10.73 -2.15 17.21
C PHE A 37 10.42 -1.59 15.83
N GLN A 38 11.35 -0.86 15.23
CA GLN A 38 11.16 -0.20 13.95
C GLN A 38 10.78 -1.20 12.84
N GLU A 39 11.61 -2.22 12.62
CA GLU A 39 11.36 -3.21 11.56
C GLU A 39 10.06 -4.02 11.79
N PRO A 40 9.81 -4.60 12.99
CA PRO A 40 8.53 -5.27 13.27
C PRO A 40 7.30 -4.37 13.15
N ALA A 41 7.40 -3.11 13.55
CA ALA A 41 6.30 -2.16 13.47
C ALA A 41 5.99 -1.78 12.03
N LEU A 42 7.03 -1.50 11.23
CA LEU A 42 6.86 -1.22 9.80
C LEU A 42 6.29 -2.42 9.05
N ASP A 43 6.73 -3.64 9.38
CA ASP A 43 6.16 -4.87 8.80
C ASP A 43 4.67 -5.02 9.09
N VAL A 44 4.22 -4.64 10.29
CA VAL A 44 2.80 -4.70 10.67
C VAL A 44 2.01 -3.56 10.02
N LEU A 45 2.51 -2.33 10.06
CA LEU A 45 1.87 -1.13 9.49
C LEU A 45 1.69 -1.25 7.98
N TRP A 46 2.72 -1.70 7.28
CA TRP A 46 2.72 -1.80 5.83
C TRP A 46 2.14 -3.10 5.29
N ARG A 47 1.73 -4.03 6.17
CA ARG A 47 1.26 -5.36 5.75
C ARG A 47 0.08 -5.30 4.80
N ALA A 48 -0.88 -4.42 5.09
CA ALA A 48 -2.15 -4.34 4.38
C ALA A 48 -2.54 -2.90 4.10
N HIS A 49 -2.74 -2.55 2.83
CA HIS A 49 -3.16 -1.22 2.40
C HIS A 49 -4.28 -1.30 1.37
N PHE A 50 -5.27 -0.42 1.47
CA PHE A 50 -6.42 -0.38 0.57
C PHE A 50 -6.09 0.20 -0.81
N THR A 51 -5.07 1.07 -0.87
CA THR A 51 -4.66 1.79 -2.08
C THR A 51 -3.14 1.85 -2.16
N LEU A 52 -2.59 2.15 -3.33
CA LEU A 52 -1.16 2.43 -3.50
C LEU A 52 -0.78 3.86 -3.08
N GLU A 53 -1.76 4.68 -2.68
CA GLU A 53 -1.56 6.06 -2.30
C GLU A 53 -0.46 6.24 -1.23
N PRO A 54 -0.39 5.42 -0.16
CA PRO A 54 0.67 5.57 0.84
C PRO A 54 2.07 5.34 0.27
N LEU A 55 2.22 4.41 -0.69
CA LEU A 55 3.49 4.18 -1.36
C LEU A 55 3.86 5.34 -2.30
N ILE A 56 2.88 5.87 -3.03
CA ILE A 56 3.12 7.02 -3.91
C ILE A 56 3.51 8.25 -3.07
N LYS A 57 2.85 8.47 -1.94
CA LYS A 57 3.18 9.53 -0.99
C LYS A 57 4.55 9.35 -0.30
N CYS A 58 5.15 8.16 -0.38
CA CYS A 58 6.53 7.95 0.06
C CYS A 58 7.56 8.36 -0.99
N MET A 59 7.16 8.57 -2.25
CA MET A 59 8.04 9.14 -3.27
C MET A 59 8.29 10.64 -3.00
N PRO A 60 9.30 11.27 -3.63
CA PRO A 60 9.60 12.68 -3.41
C PRO A 60 8.39 13.60 -3.57
N ASP A 61 8.26 14.59 -2.68
CA ASP A 61 7.10 15.50 -2.61
C ASP A 61 6.92 16.36 -3.88
N ASP A 62 7.97 16.51 -4.69
CA ASP A 62 7.91 17.21 -5.97
C ASP A 62 7.32 16.35 -7.10
N LEU A 63 7.23 15.03 -6.92
CA LEU A 63 6.73 14.10 -7.94
C LEU A 63 5.21 14.07 -8.00
N TRP A 64 4.51 14.14 -6.87
CA TRP A 64 3.07 13.95 -6.79
C TRP A 64 2.36 15.18 -6.21
N GLU A 65 1.08 15.31 -6.52
CA GLU A 65 0.19 16.26 -5.85
C GLU A 65 -1.20 15.66 -5.70
N VAL A 66 -1.91 16.13 -4.67
CA VAL A 66 -3.33 15.85 -4.50
C VAL A 66 -4.10 17.09 -4.93
N VAL A 67 -4.92 16.93 -5.97
CA VAL A 67 -5.76 17.98 -6.51
C VAL A 67 -7.19 17.72 -6.04
N ASP A 68 -7.80 18.73 -5.45
CA ASP A 68 -9.23 18.71 -5.15
C ASP A 68 -9.99 18.86 -6.48
N SER A 69 -10.63 17.78 -6.93
CA SER A 69 -11.64 17.89 -7.99
C SER A 69 -13.00 18.11 -7.34
N ASN A 70 -13.83 18.96 -7.96
CA ASN A 70 -15.11 19.48 -7.46
C ASN A 70 -15.71 18.73 -6.25
N VAL A 71 -15.65 19.37 -5.08
CA VAL A 71 -16.34 19.14 -3.80
C VAL A 71 -16.20 17.77 -3.11
N GLU A 72 -16.03 16.65 -3.81
CA GLU A 72 -16.09 15.31 -3.18
C GLU A 72 -14.99 14.32 -3.59
N GLU A 73 -14.13 14.65 -4.56
CA GLU A 73 -13.13 13.70 -5.06
C GLU A 73 -11.72 14.30 -5.07
N GLN A 74 -10.86 13.85 -4.16
CA GLN A 74 -9.44 14.17 -4.22
C GLN A 74 -8.74 13.26 -5.23
N ARG A 75 -7.86 13.80 -6.08
CA ARG A 75 -7.10 13.04 -7.08
C ARG A 75 -5.60 13.19 -6.91
N LEU A 76 -4.90 12.08 -6.82
CA LEU A 76 -3.44 12.00 -6.81
C LEU A 76 -2.94 11.87 -8.26
N ARG A 77 -2.11 12.82 -8.69
CA ARG A 77 -1.46 12.81 -10.01
C ARG A 77 0.05 13.09 -9.89
N PHE A 78 0.80 12.76 -10.94
CA PHE A 78 2.21 13.13 -11.04
C PHE A 78 2.39 14.52 -11.67
N ARG A 79 3.30 15.31 -11.12
CA ARG A 79 3.67 16.66 -11.56
C ARG A 79 4.76 16.64 -12.64
N ARG A 80 5.53 15.56 -12.67
CA ARG A 80 6.62 15.30 -13.62
C ARG A 80 6.75 13.79 -13.89
N PRO A 81 7.44 13.39 -14.96
CA PRO A 81 7.83 11.99 -15.16
C PRO A 81 8.68 11.48 -13.99
N MET A 82 8.51 10.19 -13.67
CA MET A 82 9.32 9.51 -12.67
C MET A 82 10.76 9.33 -13.14
N VAL A 83 11.70 9.39 -12.19
CA VAL A 83 13.10 9.03 -12.40
C VAL A 83 13.54 7.96 -11.40
N VAL A 84 14.61 7.23 -11.70
CA VAL A 84 15.06 6.07 -10.92
C VAL A 84 15.28 6.37 -9.44
N THR A 85 15.72 7.59 -9.11
CA THR A 85 15.95 8.03 -7.72
C THR A 85 14.66 8.15 -6.90
N ASP A 86 13.52 8.40 -7.55
CA ASP A 86 12.21 8.53 -6.89
C ASP A 86 11.76 7.21 -6.25
N PHE A 87 12.29 6.09 -6.73
CA PHE A 87 11.85 4.74 -6.35
C PHE A 87 12.44 4.26 -5.02
N THR A 88 13.39 5.00 -4.43
CA THR A 88 14.18 4.56 -3.27
C THR A 88 13.29 4.17 -2.08
N ARG A 89 12.39 5.06 -1.68
CA ARG A 89 11.47 4.80 -0.55
C ARG A 89 10.39 3.79 -0.90
N TRP A 90 9.91 3.80 -2.15
CA TRP A 90 8.98 2.79 -2.63
C TRP A 90 9.56 1.38 -2.47
N LYS A 91 10.80 1.16 -2.93
CA LYS A 91 11.48 -0.14 -2.85
C LYS A 91 11.71 -0.60 -1.41
N TYR A 92 11.81 0.32 -0.46
CA TYR A 92 11.94 0.00 0.96
C TYR A 92 10.63 -0.52 1.57
N TYR A 93 9.48 0.09 1.22
CA TYR A 93 8.18 -0.27 1.80
C TYR A 93 7.40 -1.34 1.00
N ALA A 94 7.56 -1.37 -0.33
CA ALA A 94 6.83 -2.29 -1.21
C ALA A 94 6.95 -3.78 -0.81
N PRO A 95 8.12 -4.30 -0.38
CA PRO A 95 8.23 -5.69 0.06
C PRO A 95 7.44 -6.03 1.33
N ARG A 96 6.99 -5.02 2.09
CA ARG A 96 6.22 -5.23 3.33
C ARG A 96 4.73 -5.40 3.06
N ILE A 97 4.25 -4.93 1.91
CA ILE A 97 2.86 -5.10 1.49
C ILE A 97 2.62 -6.55 1.10
N ARG A 98 1.71 -7.19 1.83
CA ARG A 98 1.30 -8.59 1.60
C ARG A 98 -0.15 -8.72 1.18
N CYS A 99 -0.97 -7.71 1.47
CA CYS A 99 -2.39 -7.73 1.20
C CYS A 99 -2.89 -6.37 0.68
N LEU A 100 -3.71 -6.41 -0.37
CA LEU A 100 -4.52 -5.27 -0.81
C LEU A 100 -6.00 -5.60 -0.53
N PRO A 101 -6.50 -5.33 0.68
CA PRO A 101 -7.90 -5.58 1.02
C PRO A 101 -8.84 -4.63 0.28
N HIS A 102 -10.08 -5.07 0.07
CA HIS A 102 -11.16 -4.19 -0.37
C HIS A 102 -11.73 -3.42 0.83
N ARG A 103 -11.99 -2.12 0.67
CA ARG A 103 -12.73 -1.32 1.65
C ARG A 103 -13.72 -0.41 0.93
N VAL A 104 -14.94 -0.38 1.45
CA VAL A 104 -16.08 0.36 0.89
C VAL A 104 -16.20 1.75 1.52
N GLU A 105 -15.08 2.35 1.95
CA GLU A 105 -15.15 3.67 2.58
C GLU A 105 -15.41 4.78 1.57
N ARG A 106 -16.08 5.83 2.05
CA ARG A 106 -16.62 6.91 1.21
C ARG A 106 -15.61 7.99 0.84
N SER A 107 -14.41 7.98 1.43
CA SER A 107 -13.39 9.02 1.23
C SER A 107 -12.05 8.38 0.89
N PHE A 108 -11.77 8.21 -0.40
CA PHE A 108 -10.45 7.85 -0.89
C PHE A 108 -9.91 8.94 -1.80
N THR A 109 -8.61 9.19 -1.71
CA THR A 109 -7.90 9.88 -2.78
C THR A 109 -7.85 8.94 -3.98
N TYR A 110 -8.44 9.34 -5.09
CA TYR A 110 -8.35 8.61 -6.34
C TYR A 110 -6.96 8.74 -6.94
N ILE A 111 -6.35 7.63 -7.34
CA ILE A 111 -5.07 7.66 -8.06
C ILE A 111 -5.38 7.80 -9.54
N ASP A 112 -4.80 8.81 -10.19
CA ASP A 112 -4.99 9.04 -11.62
C ASP A 112 -4.48 7.84 -12.43
N LEU A 113 -5.16 7.51 -13.53
CA LEU A 113 -4.85 6.34 -14.34
C LEU A 113 -3.43 6.42 -14.92
N GLU A 114 -2.98 7.63 -15.26
CA GLU A 114 -1.61 7.89 -15.72
C GLU A 114 -0.57 7.50 -14.66
N VAL A 115 -0.85 7.75 -13.39
CA VAL A 115 0.03 7.35 -12.28
C VAL A 115 0.08 5.84 -12.16
N ILE A 116 -1.08 5.16 -12.19
CA ILE A 116 -1.12 3.70 -12.09
C ILE A 116 -0.37 3.06 -13.28
N ASN A 117 -0.55 3.60 -14.49
CA ASN A 117 0.15 3.11 -15.68
C ASN A 117 1.67 3.34 -15.57
N ALA A 118 2.10 4.53 -15.15
CA ALA A 118 3.52 4.84 -15.01
C ALA A 118 4.20 3.90 -13.99
N VAL A 119 3.53 3.63 -12.85
CA VAL A 119 4.02 2.67 -11.84
C VAL A 119 4.00 1.24 -12.39
N GLY A 120 2.93 0.83 -13.08
CA GLY A 120 2.79 -0.52 -13.63
C GLY A 120 3.77 -0.86 -14.76
N LEU A 121 4.24 0.15 -15.50
CA LEU A 121 5.24 -0.01 -16.53
C LEU A 121 6.67 -0.15 -15.99
N GLU A 122 6.94 0.29 -14.75
CA GLU A 122 8.26 0.22 -14.12
C GLU A 122 8.43 -1.10 -13.34
N PRO A 123 9.23 -2.06 -13.85
CA PRO A 123 9.34 -3.39 -13.24
C PRO A 123 9.89 -3.35 -11.81
N SER A 124 10.67 -2.32 -11.48
CA SER A 124 11.28 -2.18 -10.16
C SER A 124 10.33 -1.65 -9.07
N LEU A 125 9.09 -1.29 -9.44
CA LEU A 125 8.04 -0.84 -8.51
C LEU A 125 6.99 -1.93 -8.19
N ARG A 126 7.21 -3.16 -8.64
CA ARG A 126 6.34 -4.31 -8.31
C ARG A 126 6.26 -4.53 -6.80
N LEU A 127 5.18 -5.19 -6.37
CA LEU A 127 4.97 -5.60 -4.97
C LEU A 127 5.40 -7.08 -4.80
N PRO A 128 6.68 -7.36 -4.49
CA PRO A 128 7.24 -8.70 -4.64
C PRO A 128 6.65 -9.73 -3.66
N ASN A 129 6.11 -9.27 -2.53
CA ASN A 129 5.57 -10.12 -1.46
C ASN A 129 4.04 -10.05 -1.37
N LEU A 130 3.38 -9.49 -2.38
CA LEU A 130 1.93 -9.42 -2.42
C LEU A 130 1.37 -10.85 -2.54
N ARG A 131 0.54 -11.25 -1.58
CA ARG A 131 -0.05 -12.60 -1.50
C ARG A 131 -1.55 -12.61 -1.71
N GLN A 132 -2.23 -11.53 -1.30
CA GLN A 132 -3.68 -11.47 -1.27
C GLN A 132 -4.16 -10.16 -1.87
N ILE A 133 -5.18 -10.27 -2.71
CA ILE A 133 -5.90 -9.14 -3.26
C ILE A 133 -7.37 -9.46 -3.10
N PHE A 134 -8.09 -8.60 -2.39
CA PHE A 134 -9.53 -8.75 -2.23
C PHE A 134 -10.21 -7.73 -3.16
N TRP A 135 -11.04 -8.24 -4.06
CA TRP A 135 -11.87 -7.43 -4.95
C TRP A 135 -13.33 -7.69 -4.58
N ALA A 136 -14.17 -6.65 -4.56
CA ALA A 136 -15.61 -6.84 -4.44
C ALA A 136 -16.15 -7.61 -5.65
N PRO A 137 -17.19 -8.44 -5.47
CA PRO A 137 -17.87 -9.09 -6.59
C PRO A 137 -18.40 -8.05 -7.58
N TRP A 138 -18.23 -8.39 -8.85
CA TRP A 138 -18.37 -7.54 -10.03
C TRP A 138 -19.84 -7.22 -10.29
N ASN A 139 -20.39 -6.21 -9.61
CA ASN A 139 -21.79 -5.83 -9.79
C ASN A 139 -21.98 -4.43 -10.38
N ASP A 140 -20.91 -3.75 -10.81
CA ASP A 140 -21.01 -2.39 -11.34
C ASP A 140 -20.00 -2.16 -12.50
N ASP A 141 -20.49 -1.80 -13.68
CA ASP A 141 -19.69 -1.57 -14.91
C ASP A 141 -18.66 -0.44 -14.76
N THR A 142 -18.82 0.41 -13.75
CA THR A 142 -17.85 1.46 -13.40
C THR A 142 -16.53 0.92 -12.83
N TYR A 143 -16.50 -0.34 -12.36
CA TYR A 143 -15.31 -0.95 -11.76
C TYR A 143 -14.30 -1.51 -12.77
N VAL A 144 -14.75 -1.99 -13.94
CA VAL A 144 -13.91 -2.75 -14.89
C VAL A 144 -12.81 -1.88 -15.52
N ARG A 145 -13.09 -0.60 -15.80
CA ARG A 145 -12.08 0.33 -16.36
C ARG A 145 -11.09 0.82 -15.30
N ARG A 146 -11.49 0.86 -14.03
CA ARG A 146 -10.74 1.46 -12.91
C ARG A 146 -9.56 0.62 -12.45
N TYR A 147 -9.64 -0.70 -12.62
CA TYR A 147 -8.66 -1.63 -12.06
C TYR A 147 -7.77 -2.32 -13.09
N GLN A 148 -7.96 -2.14 -14.41
CA GLN A 148 -7.10 -2.74 -15.44
C GLN A 148 -5.60 -2.44 -15.25
N SER A 149 -5.24 -1.27 -14.73
CA SER A 149 -3.85 -0.92 -14.45
C SER A 149 -3.28 -1.57 -13.18
N PHE A 150 -4.14 -1.96 -12.21
CA PHE A 150 -3.73 -2.75 -11.05
C PHE A 150 -3.31 -4.18 -11.42
N TYR A 151 -3.81 -4.73 -12.54
CA TYR A 151 -3.43 -6.07 -13.03
C TYR A 151 -1.92 -6.17 -13.31
N TRP A 152 -1.28 -5.08 -13.75
CA TRP A 152 0.14 -5.07 -14.09
C TRP A 152 1.06 -4.93 -12.86
N ILE A 153 0.61 -4.20 -11.83
CA ILE A 153 1.37 -3.99 -10.59
C ILE A 153 1.42 -5.26 -9.73
N CYS A 154 0.37 -6.10 -9.81
CA CYS A 154 0.17 -7.23 -8.91
C CYS A 154 0.79 -8.57 -9.39
N GLY A 155 1.33 -8.66 -10.61
CA GLY A 155 2.00 -9.86 -11.12
C GLY A 155 1.17 -11.16 -11.05
N ASP A 156 1.84 -12.30 -10.89
CA ASP A 156 1.26 -13.66 -10.92
C ASP A 156 0.23 -13.96 -9.82
N ALA A 157 0.18 -13.15 -8.75
CA ALA A 157 -0.81 -13.29 -7.67
C ALA A 157 -2.25 -13.21 -8.20
N PHE A 158 -2.45 -12.53 -9.33
CA PHE A 158 -3.74 -12.47 -10.00
C PHE A 158 -4.08 -13.75 -10.80
N GLN A 159 -3.08 -14.40 -11.42
CA GLN A 159 -3.32 -15.60 -12.24
C GLN A 159 -3.85 -16.78 -11.41
N HIS A 160 -3.43 -16.91 -10.16
CA HIS A 160 -3.92 -17.95 -9.26
C HIS A 160 -5.40 -17.76 -8.87
N HIS A 161 -5.91 -16.53 -8.83
CA HIS A 161 -7.32 -16.27 -8.55
C HIS A 161 -8.22 -16.58 -9.76
N LEU A 162 -7.72 -16.39 -10.99
CA LEU A 162 -8.46 -16.77 -12.20
C LEU A 162 -8.43 -18.27 -12.50
N ARG A 163 -7.38 -18.99 -12.13
CA ARG A 163 -7.29 -20.46 -12.33
C ARG A 163 -8.02 -21.28 -11.26
N GLY A 164 -8.61 -20.63 -10.26
CA GLY A 164 -9.35 -21.25 -9.16
C GLY A 164 -10.87 -21.29 -9.36
N ARG A 165 -11.36 -21.36 -10.59
CA ARG A 165 -12.74 -21.72 -10.93
C ARG A 165 -12.78 -22.84 -11.95
#